data_AF-A0A850CPJ9-F1
#
_entry.id   AF-A0A850CPJ9-F1
#
_cell.length_a   1.000
_cell.length_b   1.000
_cell.length_c   1.000
_cell.angle_alpha   90.00
_cell.angle_beta   90.00
_cell.angle_gamma   90.00
#
_symmetry.space_group_name_H-M   'P 1'
#
loop_
_entity.id
_entity.type
_entity.pdbx_description
1 polymer ?
#
loop_
_entity_poly.entity_id
_entity_poly.type
_entity_poly.pdbx_seq_one_letter_code
_entity_poly.pdbx_strand_id
1 'polypeptide(L)'
;RAARMAERLRPLVHRTGKLGRGVDVTLPAEPDPAAVRDGLGKPPPRRSARGWWLEQLSAGAPLEVWSELTGAEPPTAVKRLADAQQPDVLAGIRRAVRARRDPVWAAALLERGWDATLVPALPREARERVALQRVDATTDRVHELGAVVGAVDPPWSPDFSVALLSRLRASKVGSAMVLATMPHLLAGLHPAALDPLERWVAEAGADQTLATNLRNLLQFHSVKRSITEAFR
;
A
#
# COMPACT_ATOMS: atom_id res chain seq x y z
N ARG A 1 3.43 27.65 -2.30
CA ARG A 1 2.53 26.78 -3.08
C ARG A 1 1.57 25.98 -2.18
N ALA A 2 2.07 25.15 -1.24
CA ALA A 2 1.19 24.33 -0.40
C ALA A 2 0.12 25.12 0.39
N ALA A 3 0.51 26.23 1.04
CA ALA A 3 -0.45 27.11 1.73
C ALA A 3 -1.54 27.65 0.80
N ARG A 4 -1.16 28.12 -0.40
CA ARG A 4 -2.09 28.58 -1.44
C ARG A 4 -3.02 27.50 -1.97
N MET A 5 -2.58 26.23 -1.99
CA MET A 5 -3.45 25.10 -2.32
C MET A 5 -4.45 24.81 -1.21
N ALA A 6 -4.00 24.87 0.05
CA ALA A 6 -4.88 24.76 1.21
C ALA A 6 -5.94 25.88 1.23
N GLU A 7 -5.55 27.13 1.02
CA GLU A 7 -6.48 28.27 0.93
C GLU A 7 -7.59 28.06 -0.11
N ARG A 8 -7.24 27.52 -1.29
CA ARG A 8 -8.21 27.18 -2.33
C ARG A 8 -9.08 25.97 -2.00
N LEU A 9 -8.56 25.02 -1.24
CA LEU A 9 -9.25 23.81 -0.84
C LEU A 9 -10.27 24.06 0.28
N ARG A 10 -9.92 24.89 1.28
CA ARG A 10 -10.76 25.16 2.46
C ARG A 10 -12.23 25.48 2.15
N PRO A 11 -12.56 26.41 1.21
CA PRO A 11 -13.96 26.73 0.93
C PRO A 11 -14.73 25.61 0.23
N LEU A 12 -14.07 24.56 -0.24
CA LEU A 12 -14.70 23.43 -0.93
C LEU A 12 -15.17 22.34 0.03
N VAL A 13 -14.70 22.33 1.27
CA VAL A 13 -14.95 21.25 2.23
C VAL A 13 -15.87 21.75 3.33
N HIS A 14 -17.02 21.10 3.49
CA HIS A 14 -18.03 21.47 4.46
C HIS A 14 -18.30 20.31 5.43
N ARG A 15 -18.29 20.59 6.73
CA ARG A 15 -18.76 19.62 7.72
C ARG A 15 -20.29 19.60 7.72
N THR A 16 -20.88 18.41 7.75
CA THR A 16 -22.33 18.22 7.64
C THR A 16 -22.86 17.29 8.73
N GLY A 17 -24.20 17.27 8.88
CA GLY A 17 -24.93 16.43 9.85
C GLY A 17 -24.98 17.01 11.27
N LYS A 18 -25.87 16.44 12.10
CA LYS A 18 -26.24 16.95 13.45
C LYS A 18 -25.08 17.09 14.45
N LEU A 19 -23.92 16.50 14.17
CA LEU A 19 -22.72 16.55 15.02
C LEU A 19 -21.44 16.90 14.23
N GLY A 20 -21.57 17.42 13.00
CA GLY A 20 -20.42 17.70 12.13
C GLY A 20 -19.59 16.45 11.79
N ARG A 21 -20.24 15.28 11.79
CA ARG A 21 -19.59 13.98 11.52
C ARG A 21 -19.57 13.61 10.04
N GLY A 22 -20.43 14.23 9.23
CA GLY A 22 -20.38 14.12 7.78
C GLY A 22 -19.43 15.16 7.18
N VAL A 23 -18.96 14.87 5.98
CA VAL A 23 -18.20 15.81 5.16
C VAL A 23 -18.84 15.83 3.79
N ASP A 24 -19.04 17.02 3.24
CA ASP A 24 -19.36 17.24 1.84
C ASP A 24 -18.20 18.00 1.19
N VAL A 25 -17.88 17.65 -0.06
CA VAL A 25 -16.81 18.30 -0.81
C VAL A 25 -17.35 18.74 -2.16
N THR A 26 -17.32 20.05 -2.40
CA THR A 26 -17.74 20.65 -3.65
C THR A 26 -16.59 20.68 -4.66
N LEU A 27 -16.94 20.62 -5.93
CA LEU A 27 -15.96 20.69 -7.01
C LEU A 27 -15.44 22.13 -7.17
N PRO A 28 -14.14 22.35 -7.44
CA PRO A 28 -13.59 23.69 -7.66
C PRO A 28 -14.16 24.34 -8.94
N ALA A 29 -14.17 25.68 -8.97
CA ALA A 29 -14.42 26.46 -10.17
C ALA A 29 -13.20 26.47 -11.11
N GLU A 30 -13.30 27.17 -12.23
CA GLU A 30 -12.20 27.32 -13.18
C GLU A 30 -10.99 28.02 -12.54
N PRO A 31 -9.76 27.49 -12.69
CA PRO A 31 -8.56 28.06 -12.10
C PRO A 31 -8.21 29.42 -12.69
N ASP A 32 -7.94 30.40 -11.83
CA ASP A 32 -7.32 31.66 -12.22
C ASP A 32 -5.87 31.45 -12.73
N PRO A 33 -5.24 32.45 -13.40
CA PRO A 33 -3.87 32.31 -13.89
C PRO A 33 -2.82 31.98 -12.82
N ALA A 34 -3.01 32.41 -11.58
CA ALA A 34 -2.11 32.06 -10.48
C ALA A 34 -2.28 30.59 -10.05
N ALA A 35 -3.52 30.08 -10.06
CA ALA A 35 -3.84 28.69 -9.78
C ALA A 35 -3.32 27.73 -10.86
N VAL A 36 -3.34 28.15 -12.12
CA VAL A 36 -2.68 27.42 -13.23
C VAL A 36 -1.18 27.30 -12.99
N ARG A 37 -0.51 28.39 -12.58
CA ARG A 37 0.93 28.37 -12.20
C ARG A 37 1.21 27.47 -10.99
N ASP A 38 0.24 27.36 -10.08
CA ASP A 38 0.30 26.43 -8.96
C ASP A 38 0.03 24.97 -9.39
N GLY A 39 -0.29 24.69 -10.65
CA GLY A 39 -0.43 23.34 -11.20
C GLY A 39 -1.86 22.87 -11.40
N LEU A 40 -2.86 23.75 -11.30
CA LEU A 40 -4.25 23.47 -11.71
C LEU A 40 -4.41 23.69 -13.21
N GLY A 41 -3.53 23.06 -14.00
CA GLY A 41 -3.51 23.18 -15.45
C GLY A 41 -4.59 22.34 -16.14
N LYS A 42 -4.45 22.23 -17.47
CA LYS A 42 -5.35 21.43 -18.31
C LYS A 42 -5.37 19.97 -17.84
N PRO A 43 -6.55 19.35 -17.67
CA PRO A 43 -6.67 17.95 -17.29
C PRO A 43 -6.15 17.02 -18.40
N PRO A 44 -5.72 15.79 -18.06
CA PRO A 44 -5.47 14.74 -19.04
C PRO A 44 -6.71 14.45 -19.90
N PRO A 45 -6.55 13.91 -21.12
CA PRO A 45 -7.67 13.48 -21.94
C PRO A 45 -8.60 12.53 -21.18
N ARG A 46 -9.92 12.67 -21.40
CA ARG A 46 -10.97 11.83 -20.76
C ARG A 46 -11.06 11.93 -19.23
N ARG A 47 -10.48 12.95 -18.60
CA ARG A 47 -10.74 13.29 -17.19
C ARG A 47 -11.67 14.50 -17.07
N SER A 48 -12.52 14.48 -16.05
CA SER A 48 -13.27 15.67 -15.62
C SER A 48 -12.30 16.77 -15.22
N ALA A 49 -12.47 17.97 -15.78
CA ALA A 49 -11.63 19.12 -15.44
C ALA A 49 -11.70 19.46 -13.95
N ARG A 50 -12.92 19.56 -13.41
CA ARG A 50 -13.13 19.91 -12.00
C ARG A 50 -12.64 18.82 -11.04
N GLY A 51 -12.86 17.55 -11.38
CA GLY A 51 -12.34 16.42 -10.61
C GLY A 51 -10.81 16.38 -10.60
N TRP A 52 -10.18 16.62 -11.75
CA TRP A 52 -8.73 16.75 -11.86
C TRP A 52 -8.18 17.88 -10.98
N TRP A 53 -8.80 19.06 -11.01
CA TRP A 53 -8.37 20.18 -10.18
C TRP A 53 -8.55 19.89 -8.68
N LEU A 54 -9.64 19.21 -8.28
CA LEU A 54 -9.84 18.77 -6.90
C LEU A 54 -8.74 17.79 -6.45
N GLU A 55 -8.36 16.84 -7.31
CA GLU A 55 -7.25 15.93 -7.04
C GLU A 55 -5.92 16.71 -6.88
N GLN A 56 -5.64 17.67 -7.76
CA GLN A 56 -4.41 18.47 -7.68
C GLN A 56 -4.37 19.35 -6.42
N LEU A 57 -5.49 19.98 -6.06
CA LEU A 57 -5.64 20.73 -4.81
C LEU A 57 -5.36 19.83 -3.61
N SER A 58 -5.98 18.66 -3.59
CA SER A 58 -5.86 17.67 -2.51
C SER A 58 -4.44 17.13 -2.38
N ALA A 59 -3.74 16.91 -3.49
CA ALA A 59 -2.33 16.49 -3.50
C ALA A 59 -1.37 17.62 -3.05
N GLY A 60 -1.70 18.86 -3.42
CA GLY A 60 -0.88 20.04 -3.20
C GLY A 60 -0.99 20.66 -1.80
N ALA A 61 -2.13 20.50 -1.13
CA ALA A 61 -2.34 20.98 0.24
C ALA A 61 -1.54 20.16 1.27
N PRO A 62 -1.14 20.75 2.42
CA PRO A 62 -0.62 19.99 3.57
C PRO A 62 -1.64 18.97 4.06
N LEU A 63 -1.18 17.82 4.56
CA LEU A 63 -2.07 16.73 5.00
C LEU A 63 -2.87 17.12 6.25
N GLU A 64 -2.28 17.95 7.09
CA GLU A 64 -2.85 18.46 8.35
C GLU A 64 -4.14 19.25 8.11
N VAL A 65 -4.28 19.86 6.93
CA VAL A 65 -5.50 20.60 6.57
C VAL A 65 -6.72 19.68 6.52
N TRP A 66 -6.55 18.39 6.25
CA TRP A 66 -7.66 17.44 6.24
C TRP A 66 -8.13 17.11 7.64
N SER A 67 -7.22 17.01 8.61
CA SER A 67 -7.60 16.88 10.01
C SER A 67 -8.29 18.13 10.53
N GLU A 68 -7.80 19.32 10.14
CA GLU A 68 -8.45 20.61 10.42
C GLU A 68 -9.86 20.65 9.80
N LEU A 69 -10.01 20.36 8.50
CA LEU A 69 -11.29 20.50 7.79
C LEU A 69 -12.32 19.46 8.22
N THR A 70 -11.89 18.22 8.49
CA THR A 70 -12.79 17.17 8.97
C THR A 70 -13.02 17.23 10.48
N GLY A 71 -12.14 17.87 11.24
CA GLY A 71 -12.17 17.90 12.70
C GLY A 71 -11.92 16.52 13.31
N ALA A 72 -11.00 15.75 12.72
CA ALA A 72 -10.74 14.38 13.10
C ALA A 72 -9.30 13.93 12.81
N GLU A 73 -8.84 12.94 13.58
CA GLU A 73 -7.59 12.24 13.32
C GLU A 73 -7.62 11.47 11.98
N PRO A 74 -6.46 11.22 11.35
CA PRO A 74 -6.37 10.68 9.99
C PRO A 74 -7.25 9.46 9.69
N PRO A 75 -7.36 8.41 10.54
CA PRO A 75 -8.25 7.27 10.26
C PRO A 75 -9.72 7.69 10.13
N THR A 76 -10.19 8.57 11.00
CA THR A 76 -11.57 9.06 10.96
C THR A 76 -11.76 10.07 9.83
N ALA A 77 -10.77 10.90 9.53
CA ALA A 77 -10.81 11.82 8.40
C ALA A 77 -10.94 11.06 7.07
N VAL A 78 -10.12 10.03 6.86
CA VAL A 78 -10.18 9.16 5.66
C VAL A 78 -11.57 8.52 5.52
N LYS A 79 -12.14 8.01 6.61
CA LYS A 79 -13.49 7.45 6.60
C LYS A 79 -14.52 8.48 6.16
N ARG A 80 -14.55 9.66 6.78
CA ARG A 80 -15.50 10.74 6.44
C ARG A 80 -15.37 11.19 4.99
N LEU A 81 -14.14 11.30 4.49
CA LEU A 81 -13.86 11.70 3.11
C LEU A 81 -14.25 10.61 2.09
N ALA A 82 -14.14 9.34 2.45
CA ALA A 82 -14.64 8.24 1.63
C ALA A 82 -16.17 8.29 1.53
N ASP A 83 -16.86 8.61 2.63
CA ASP A 83 -18.32 8.72 2.68
C ASP A 83 -18.85 9.95 1.92
N ALA A 84 -18.02 10.98 1.71
CA ALA A 84 -18.35 12.19 0.95
C ALA A 84 -18.51 11.96 -0.57
N GLN A 85 -18.28 10.73 -1.06
CA GLN A 85 -18.45 10.34 -2.47
C GLN A 85 -17.65 11.17 -3.49
N GLN A 86 -16.53 11.78 -3.07
CA GLN A 86 -15.61 12.51 -3.94
C GLN A 86 -14.28 11.75 -4.09
N PRO A 87 -14.18 10.77 -5.03
CA PRO A 87 -13.00 9.90 -5.14
C PRO A 87 -11.71 10.66 -5.47
N ASP A 88 -11.82 11.80 -6.15
CA ASP A 88 -10.69 12.66 -6.53
C ASP A 88 -9.95 13.22 -5.31
N VAL A 89 -10.64 13.43 -4.18
CA VAL A 89 -10.03 13.85 -2.92
C VAL A 89 -9.08 12.78 -2.40
N LEU A 90 -9.55 11.54 -2.27
CA LEU A 90 -8.72 10.44 -1.77
C LEU A 90 -7.58 10.12 -2.72
N ALA A 91 -7.78 10.24 -4.04
CA ALA A 91 -6.70 10.09 -5.02
C ALA A 91 -5.59 11.13 -4.80
N GLY A 92 -5.96 12.41 -4.58
CA GLY A 92 -5.03 13.47 -4.26
C GLY A 92 -4.32 13.27 -2.93
N ILE A 93 -5.05 12.85 -1.87
CA ILE A 93 -4.47 12.55 -0.56
C ILE A 93 -3.47 11.39 -0.67
N ARG A 94 -3.79 10.30 -1.39
CA ARG A 94 -2.84 9.20 -1.64
C ARG A 94 -1.56 9.71 -2.30
N ARG A 95 -1.67 10.61 -3.28
CA ARG A 95 -0.51 11.23 -3.93
C ARG A 95 0.28 12.11 -2.95
N ALA A 96 -0.39 12.87 -2.11
CA ALA A 96 0.22 13.67 -1.06
C ALA A 96 1.02 12.81 -0.06
N VAL A 97 0.44 11.70 0.39
CA VAL A 97 1.05 10.75 1.33
C VAL A 97 2.30 10.12 0.73
N ARG A 98 2.25 9.65 -0.53
CA ARG A 98 3.43 9.11 -1.21
C ARG A 98 4.56 10.11 -1.31
N ALA A 99 4.25 11.34 -1.70
CA ALA A 99 5.26 12.39 -1.88
C ALA A 99 5.93 12.78 -0.56
N ARG A 100 5.15 12.79 0.54
CA ARG A 100 5.61 13.21 1.88
C ARG A 100 6.10 12.06 2.75
N ARG A 101 5.83 10.82 2.37
CA ARG A 101 6.07 9.60 3.17
C ARG A 101 5.47 9.70 4.57
N ASP A 102 4.24 10.19 4.66
CA ASP A 102 3.55 10.34 5.95
C ASP A 102 3.06 8.98 6.46
N PRO A 103 3.58 8.46 7.59
CA PRO A 103 3.27 7.12 8.05
C PRO A 103 1.85 7.01 8.63
N VAL A 104 1.35 8.09 9.25
CA VAL A 104 0.04 8.08 9.94
C VAL A 104 -1.07 8.05 8.90
N TRP A 105 -0.98 8.91 7.88
CA TRP A 105 -1.93 8.93 6.79
C TRP A 105 -1.82 7.70 5.88
N ALA A 106 -0.61 7.15 5.68
CA ALA A 106 -0.44 5.89 4.95
C ALA A 106 -1.17 4.74 5.65
N ALA A 107 -1.02 4.61 6.97
CA ALA A 107 -1.71 3.59 7.75
C ALA A 107 -3.23 3.75 7.66
N ALA A 108 -3.75 4.97 7.87
CA ALA A 108 -5.18 5.27 7.77
C ALA A 108 -5.78 4.93 6.40
N LEU A 109 -5.06 5.21 5.31
CA LEU A 109 -5.50 4.87 3.95
C LEU A 109 -5.48 3.37 3.68
N LEU A 110 -4.48 2.65 4.20
CA LEU A 110 -4.32 1.19 4.05
C LEU A 110 -5.39 0.41 4.82
N GLU A 111 -5.82 0.88 5.99
CA GLU A 111 -6.96 0.32 6.73
C GLU A 111 -8.25 0.37 5.90
N ARG A 112 -8.42 1.40 5.07
CA ARG A 112 -9.62 1.57 4.24
C ARG A 112 -9.58 0.76 2.95
N GLY A 113 -8.39 0.52 2.40
CA GLY A 113 -8.21 -0.24 1.17
C GLY A 113 -6.74 -0.37 0.78
N TRP A 114 -6.39 -1.58 0.31
CA TRP A 114 -5.03 -1.92 -0.08
C TRP A 114 -4.52 -1.06 -1.24
N ASP A 115 -3.31 -0.54 -1.06
CA ASP A 115 -2.55 0.18 -2.09
C ASP A 115 -1.07 0.01 -1.79
N ALA A 116 -0.42 -0.91 -2.52
CA ALA A 116 0.98 -1.25 -2.34
C ALA A 116 1.90 -0.02 -2.40
N THR A 117 1.50 1.03 -3.12
CA THR A 117 2.29 2.26 -3.27
C THR A 117 2.41 3.09 -2.00
N LEU A 118 1.58 2.81 -0.97
CA LEU A 118 1.62 3.48 0.33
C LEU A 118 2.48 2.75 1.36
N VAL A 119 2.77 1.45 1.15
CA VAL A 119 3.56 0.65 2.10
C VAL A 119 4.94 1.25 2.37
N PRO A 120 5.70 1.79 1.37
CA PRO A 120 6.99 2.40 1.64
C PRO A 120 6.97 3.64 2.55
N ALA A 121 5.80 4.26 2.79
CA ALA A 121 5.66 5.38 3.72
C ALA A 121 5.59 4.94 5.19
N LEU A 122 5.32 3.66 5.46
CA LEU A 122 5.29 3.14 6.84
C LEU A 122 6.70 2.91 7.41
N PRO A 123 6.87 2.90 8.74
CA PRO A 123 8.05 2.34 9.40
C PRO A 123 8.26 0.89 8.98
N ARG A 124 9.52 0.45 8.92
CA ARG A 124 9.90 -0.86 8.36
C ARG A 124 9.13 -2.02 9.02
N GLU A 125 9.02 -1.98 10.34
CA GLU A 125 8.36 -3.01 11.16
C GLU A 125 6.85 -3.06 10.88
N ALA A 126 6.25 -1.92 10.52
CA ALA A 126 4.84 -1.85 10.16
C ALA A 126 4.57 -2.39 8.75
N ARG A 127 5.52 -2.24 7.80
CA ARG A 127 5.38 -2.73 6.41
C ARG A 127 5.12 -4.22 6.35
N GLU A 128 5.97 -4.99 7.02
CA GLU A 128 5.89 -6.45 7.09
C GLU A 128 4.57 -6.88 7.73
N ARG A 129 4.15 -6.21 8.80
CA ARG A 129 2.89 -6.50 9.50
C ARG A 129 1.66 -6.27 8.62
N VAL A 130 1.57 -5.13 7.93
CA VAL A 130 0.42 -4.84 7.06
C VAL A 130 0.39 -5.75 5.84
N ALA A 131 1.56 -6.15 5.31
CA ALA A 131 1.64 -7.11 4.22
C ALA A 131 1.13 -8.49 4.66
N LEU A 132 1.53 -9.00 5.84
CA LEU A 132 1.02 -10.26 6.37
C LEU A 132 -0.49 -10.23 6.61
N GLN A 133 -1.01 -9.15 7.22
CA GLN A 133 -2.46 -8.97 7.39
C GLN A 133 -3.18 -8.98 6.04
N ARG A 134 -2.58 -8.38 5.01
CA ARG A 134 -3.15 -8.41 3.67
C ARG A 134 -3.07 -9.79 3.03
N VAL A 135 -1.98 -10.54 3.20
CA VAL A 135 -1.89 -11.94 2.72
C VAL A 135 -3.02 -12.78 3.32
N ASP A 136 -3.29 -12.63 4.62
CA ASP A 136 -4.39 -13.33 5.31
C ASP A 136 -5.77 -12.99 4.71
N ALA A 137 -5.97 -11.73 4.30
CA ALA A 137 -7.20 -11.27 3.67
C ALA A 137 -7.31 -11.59 2.17
N THR A 138 -6.25 -12.12 1.53
CA THR A 138 -6.13 -12.30 0.07
C THR A 138 -6.06 -13.79 -0.31
N THR A 139 -6.43 -14.69 0.60
CA THR A 139 -6.32 -16.15 0.44
C THR A 139 -7.01 -16.70 -0.80
N ASP A 140 -8.11 -16.09 -1.26
CA ASP A 140 -8.85 -16.52 -2.45
C ASP A 140 -8.45 -15.77 -3.74
N ARG A 141 -7.52 -14.81 -3.65
CA ARG A 141 -7.13 -13.91 -4.77
C ARG A 141 -5.65 -14.00 -5.06
N VAL A 142 -5.21 -15.16 -5.56
CA VAL A 142 -3.80 -15.47 -5.80
C VAL A 142 -3.07 -14.39 -6.63
N HIS A 143 -3.75 -13.81 -7.62
CA HIS A 143 -3.17 -12.78 -8.50
C HIS A 143 -2.78 -11.48 -7.77
N GLU A 144 -3.39 -11.18 -6.62
CA GLU A 144 -3.05 -9.99 -5.82
C GLU A 144 -1.80 -10.23 -4.93
N LEU A 145 -1.46 -11.48 -4.61
CA LEU A 145 -0.43 -11.81 -3.62
C LEU A 145 0.98 -11.34 -4.00
N GLY A 146 1.34 -11.46 -5.28
CA GLY A 146 2.63 -10.97 -5.76
C GLY A 146 2.80 -9.48 -5.47
N ALA A 147 1.77 -8.68 -5.74
CA ALA A 147 1.77 -7.25 -5.45
C ALA A 147 1.79 -6.94 -3.93
N VAL A 148 1.20 -7.81 -3.11
CA VAL A 148 1.20 -7.67 -1.65
C VAL A 148 2.59 -7.93 -1.07
N VAL A 149 3.19 -9.06 -1.42
CA VAL A 149 4.54 -9.44 -0.94
C VAL A 149 5.59 -8.51 -1.52
N GLY A 150 5.46 -8.13 -2.79
CA GLY A 150 6.35 -7.19 -3.47
C GLY A 150 6.30 -5.76 -2.95
N ALA A 151 5.33 -5.42 -2.08
CA ALA A 151 5.28 -4.10 -1.44
C ALA A 151 6.30 -3.94 -0.29
N VAL A 152 6.91 -5.04 0.17
CA VAL A 152 7.93 -5.04 1.23
C VAL A 152 9.31 -5.23 0.62
N ASP A 153 10.12 -4.18 0.68
CA ASP A 153 11.50 -4.22 0.18
C ASP A 153 12.38 -5.20 0.98
N PRO A 154 13.24 -5.98 0.32
CA PRO A 154 14.25 -6.81 1.00
C PRO A 154 15.37 -5.96 1.62
N PRO A 155 16.15 -6.50 2.59
CA PRO A 155 16.03 -7.84 3.15
C PRO A 155 14.86 -7.96 4.15
N TRP A 156 14.16 -9.09 4.15
CA TRP A 156 13.07 -9.29 5.09
C TRP A 156 13.57 -9.74 6.46
N SER A 157 12.79 -9.45 7.50
CA SER A 157 13.05 -9.95 8.83
C SER A 157 12.89 -11.48 8.93
N PRO A 158 13.51 -12.11 9.94
CA PRO A 158 13.26 -13.52 10.26
C PRO A 158 11.77 -13.81 10.44
N ASP A 159 11.09 -12.98 11.25
CA ASP A 159 9.70 -13.16 11.63
C ASP A 159 8.77 -13.08 10.41
N PHE A 160 8.97 -12.09 9.53
CA PHE A 160 8.18 -11.97 8.30
C PHE A 160 8.36 -13.17 7.38
N SER A 161 9.61 -13.62 7.19
CA SER A 161 9.92 -14.73 6.29
C SER A 161 9.28 -16.05 6.77
N VAL A 162 9.41 -16.36 8.06
CA VAL A 162 8.81 -17.55 8.68
C VAL A 162 7.28 -17.47 8.63
N ALA A 163 6.72 -16.31 8.99
CA ALA A 163 5.28 -16.10 9.04
C ALA A 163 4.62 -16.12 7.65
N LEU A 164 5.31 -15.65 6.60
CA LEU A 164 4.87 -15.73 5.21
C LEU A 164 4.85 -17.18 4.73
N LEU A 165 5.95 -17.93 4.92
CA LEU A 165 5.98 -19.35 4.55
C LEU A 165 4.89 -20.16 5.25
N SER A 166 4.65 -19.89 6.54
CA SER A 166 3.57 -20.54 7.29
C SER A 166 2.19 -20.30 6.67
N ARG A 167 1.91 -19.08 6.19
CA ARG A 167 0.65 -18.74 5.51
C ARG A 167 0.52 -19.40 4.15
N LEU A 168 1.61 -19.40 3.37
CA LEU A 168 1.64 -20.06 2.06
C LEU A 168 1.41 -21.58 2.20
N ARG A 169 2.02 -22.21 3.20
CA ARG A 169 1.85 -23.64 3.52
C ARG A 169 0.44 -23.98 3.99
N ALA A 170 -0.17 -23.12 4.80
CA ALA A 170 -1.52 -23.34 5.31
C ALA A 170 -2.62 -23.15 4.24
N SER A 171 -2.29 -22.58 3.08
CA SER A 171 -3.27 -22.29 2.03
C SER A 171 -3.65 -23.52 1.21
N LYS A 172 -4.96 -23.65 0.93
CA LYS A 172 -5.51 -24.66 0.01
C LYS A 172 -5.04 -24.50 -1.44
N VAL A 173 -4.59 -23.29 -1.81
CA VAL A 173 -4.04 -22.97 -3.14
C VAL A 173 -2.53 -22.67 -3.07
N GLY A 174 -1.84 -23.28 -2.09
CA GLY A 174 -0.43 -23.02 -1.77
C GLY A 174 0.51 -23.03 -2.98
N SER A 175 0.34 -23.98 -3.91
CA SER A 175 1.15 -24.07 -5.14
C SER A 175 1.07 -22.81 -6.01
N ALA A 176 -0.15 -22.32 -6.24
CA ALA A 176 -0.37 -21.10 -7.01
C ALA A 176 0.15 -19.84 -6.26
N MET A 177 0.00 -19.79 -4.93
CA MET A 177 0.52 -18.68 -4.12
C MET A 177 2.05 -18.64 -4.10
N VAL A 178 2.72 -19.79 -4.02
CA VAL A 178 4.19 -19.89 -4.10
C VAL A 178 4.67 -19.39 -5.44
N LEU A 179 4.04 -19.80 -6.54
CA LEU A 179 4.39 -19.31 -7.88
C LEU A 179 4.21 -17.79 -8.00
N ALA A 180 3.08 -17.25 -7.53
CA ALA A 180 2.78 -15.82 -7.59
C ALA A 180 3.77 -14.96 -6.76
N THR A 181 4.40 -15.54 -5.74
CA THR A 181 5.31 -14.83 -4.84
C THR A 181 6.79 -15.19 -5.05
N MET A 182 7.10 -16.13 -5.94
CA MET A 182 8.44 -16.68 -6.16
C MET A 182 9.53 -15.62 -6.41
N PRO A 183 9.34 -14.59 -7.27
CA PRO A 183 10.37 -13.57 -7.48
C PRO A 183 10.76 -12.85 -6.18
N HIS A 184 9.80 -12.66 -5.27
CA HIS A 184 10.02 -12.00 -3.99
C HIS A 184 10.65 -12.95 -2.97
N LEU A 185 10.23 -14.22 -2.94
CA LEU A 185 10.85 -15.25 -2.10
C LEU A 185 12.33 -15.45 -2.44
N LEU A 186 12.70 -15.42 -3.72
CA LEU A 186 14.11 -15.47 -4.15
C LEU A 186 14.90 -14.26 -3.66
N ALA A 187 14.33 -13.06 -3.74
CA ALA A 187 15.01 -11.83 -3.36
C ALA A 187 15.14 -11.63 -1.84
N GLY A 188 14.05 -11.87 -1.10
CA GLY A 188 13.88 -11.37 0.27
C GLY A 188 13.89 -12.40 1.39
N LEU A 189 13.72 -13.70 1.10
CA LEU A 189 13.57 -14.72 2.14
C LEU A 189 14.79 -14.77 3.08
N HIS A 190 14.52 -14.66 4.38
CA HIS A 190 15.54 -14.71 5.42
C HIS A 190 16.00 -16.16 5.70
N PRO A 191 17.30 -16.42 6.02
CA PRO A 191 17.81 -17.77 6.30
C PRO A 191 17.09 -18.55 7.41
N ALA A 192 16.50 -17.85 8.39
CA ALA A 192 15.69 -18.46 9.45
C ALA A 192 14.45 -19.23 8.93
N ALA A 193 14.08 -19.00 7.67
CA ALA A 193 12.95 -19.65 7.02
C ALA A 193 13.35 -20.94 6.25
N LEU A 194 14.64 -21.31 6.20
CA LEU A 194 15.11 -22.48 5.45
C LEU A 194 14.71 -23.81 6.10
N ASP A 195 14.83 -23.98 7.42
CA ASP A 195 14.40 -25.23 8.08
C ASP A 195 12.88 -25.45 7.97
N PRO A 196 12.01 -24.41 8.13
CA PRO A 196 10.59 -24.53 7.79
C PRO A 196 10.34 -24.89 6.32
N LEU A 197 11.13 -24.35 5.38
CA LEU A 197 11.01 -24.63 3.95
C LEU A 197 11.40 -26.07 3.62
N GLU A 198 12.48 -26.59 4.19
CA GLU A 198 12.92 -27.97 4.00
C GLU A 198 11.89 -28.98 4.52
N ARG A 199 11.33 -28.74 5.71
CA ARG A 199 10.21 -29.55 6.22
C ARG A 199 9.00 -29.51 5.29
N TRP A 200 8.69 -28.35 4.71
CA TRP A 200 7.59 -28.25 3.76
C TRP A 200 7.87 -29.03 2.47
N VAL A 201 9.11 -29.02 1.97
CA VAL A 201 9.51 -29.86 0.81
C VAL A 201 9.25 -31.34 1.09
N ALA A 202 9.64 -31.84 2.28
CA ALA A 202 9.45 -33.24 2.65
C ALA A 202 7.97 -33.65 2.76
N GLU A 203 7.11 -32.71 3.16
CA GLU A 203 5.68 -32.93 3.35
C GLU A 203 4.83 -32.64 2.10
N ALA A 204 5.38 -32.01 1.06
CA ALA A 204 4.62 -31.57 -0.13
C ALA A 204 3.93 -32.71 -0.90
N GLY A 205 4.27 -33.96 -0.62
CA GLY A 205 3.52 -35.14 -1.03
C GLY A 205 3.32 -35.25 -2.55
N ALA A 206 2.05 -35.30 -2.99
CA ALA A 206 1.66 -35.55 -4.38
C ALA A 206 1.71 -34.31 -5.30
N ASP A 207 1.88 -33.09 -4.78
CA ASP A 207 2.01 -31.90 -5.61
C ASP A 207 3.46 -31.74 -6.10
N GLN A 208 3.77 -32.42 -7.20
CA GLN A 208 5.10 -32.42 -7.79
C GLN A 208 5.56 -31.02 -8.23
N THR A 209 4.64 -30.17 -8.67
CA THR A 209 4.93 -28.80 -9.10
C THR A 209 5.36 -27.96 -7.91
N LEU A 210 4.59 -27.99 -6.82
CA LEU A 210 4.95 -27.32 -5.58
C LEU A 210 6.28 -27.82 -5.03
N ALA A 211 6.46 -29.13 -4.93
CA ALA A 211 7.70 -29.73 -4.42
C ALA A 211 8.93 -29.29 -5.24
N THR A 212 8.80 -29.20 -6.56
CA THR A 212 9.88 -28.74 -7.45
C THR A 212 10.21 -27.27 -7.22
N ASN A 213 9.20 -26.41 -7.12
CA ASN A 213 9.40 -24.98 -6.88
C ASN A 213 10.04 -24.70 -5.53
N LEU A 214 9.62 -25.39 -4.46
CA LEU A 214 10.21 -25.25 -3.13
C LEU A 214 11.65 -25.75 -3.09
N ARG A 215 11.97 -26.86 -3.76
CA ARG A 215 13.35 -27.36 -3.90
C ARG A 215 14.25 -26.35 -4.62
N ASN A 216 13.77 -25.76 -5.72
CA ASN A 216 14.52 -24.74 -6.45
C ASN A 216 14.79 -23.50 -5.59
N LEU A 217 13.79 -23.06 -4.81
CA LEU A 217 13.94 -21.96 -3.86
C LEU A 217 14.99 -22.27 -2.77
N LEU A 218 14.94 -23.46 -2.19
CA LEU A 218 15.91 -23.92 -1.18
C LEU A 218 17.33 -23.97 -1.75
N GLN A 219 17.49 -24.55 -2.94
CA GLN A 219 18.78 -24.64 -3.62
C GLN A 219 19.37 -23.25 -3.92
N PHE A 220 18.54 -22.32 -4.40
CA PHE A 220 18.97 -20.94 -4.66
C PHE A 220 19.54 -20.27 -3.41
N HIS A 221 18.83 -20.35 -2.28
CA HIS A 221 19.28 -19.73 -1.02
C HIS A 221 20.49 -20.43 -0.39
N SER A 222 20.62 -21.74 -0.57
CA SER A 222 21.82 -22.50 -0.16
C SER A 222 23.08 -22.02 -0.92
N VAL A 223 22.98 -21.89 -2.25
CA VAL A 223 24.08 -21.37 -3.09
C VAL A 223 24.42 -19.93 -2.73
N LYS A 224 23.40 -19.05 -2.58
CA LYS A 224 23.59 -17.65 -2.19
C LYS A 224 24.33 -17.53 -0.85
N ARG A 225 24.00 -18.38 0.11
CA ARG A 225 24.67 -18.43 1.43
C ARG A 225 26.13 -18.87 1.29
N SER A 226 26.39 -19.98 0.59
CA SER A 226 27.75 -20.50 0.37
C SER A 226 28.67 -19.47 -0.30
N ILE A 227 28.18 -18.77 -1.33
CA ILE A 227 28.91 -17.67 -1.97
C ILE A 227 29.18 -16.54 -0.97
N THR A 228 28.17 -16.09 -0.23
CA THR A 228 28.33 -14.98 0.73
C THR A 228 29.33 -15.32 1.85
N GLU A 229 29.39 -16.57 2.28
CA GLU A 229 30.34 -17.06 3.29
C GLU A 229 31.76 -17.21 2.72
N ALA A 230 31.92 -17.62 1.46
CA ALA A 230 33.23 -17.77 0.81
C ALA A 230 33.96 -16.44 0.53
N PHE A 231 33.24 -15.32 0.52
CA PHE A 231 33.78 -13.97 0.28
C PHE A 231 33.78 -13.07 1.52
N ARG A 232 33.59 -13.65 2.72
CA ARG A 232 33.82 -12.98 4.01
C ARG A 232 35.19 -13.34 4.57
#